data_AF-A0A921B569-F1
#
_entry.id   AF-A0A921B569-F1
#
_cell.length_a   1.000
_cell.length_b   1.000
_cell.length_c   1.000
_cell.angle_alpha   90.00
_cell.angle_beta   90.00
_cell.angle_gamma   90.00
#
_symmetry.space_group_name_H-M   'P 1'
#
loop_
_entity.id
_entity.type
_entity.pdbx_description
1 polymer ?
#
loop_
_entity_poly.entity_id
_entity_poly.type
_entity_poly.pdbx_seq_one_letter_code
_entity_poly.pdbx_strand_id
1 'polypeptide(L)'
;MKSKVNFKSVIKSGGLLVLLILFLSGCSTNNTKQSKSQSSTSSVATKSSQKKTTKTDLAALPLVGKWKNSGGAVFEFQDNGKWIYQTANHAKTDGTYQLAGAYNHQILLKIHGLDQSIGGIGNYLGIALSKKDQSLFIVGFGQFARQGSTTNIGTASKVRLTGAFNRKPTKPEQLLVGTWMNTDETAEVQLTTNYDPDGQYQRYNSKTNQVERGSFTATVVQNNEPTVTIKLTNQNGKVTTENYQTNGTWTQLTNSKNKVSTVYVKNQMPNMIQ
;
A
#
# COMPACT_ATOMS: atom_id res chain seq x y z
N MET A 1 -52.49 34.56 1.78
CA MET A 1 -52.41 34.21 0.34
C MET A 1 -51.24 33.28 0.12
N LYS A 2 -51.47 32.26 -0.72
CA LYS A 2 -50.56 31.16 -1.05
C LYS A 2 -49.36 31.65 -1.87
N SER A 3 -48.19 31.05 -1.67
CA SER A 3 -47.46 30.44 -2.78
C SER A 3 -46.47 29.39 -2.27
N LYS A 4 -46.76 28.13 -2.60
CA LYS A 4 -45.81 27.03 -2.65
C LYS A 4 -45.15 27.09 -4.03
N VAL A 5 -43.83 26.95 -4.11
CA VAL A 5 -43.21 26.14 -5.16
C VAL A 5 -42.08 25.33 -4.54
N ASN A 6 -42.11 24.04 -4.85
CA ASN A 6 -41.25 22.97 -4.42
C ASN A 6 -40.71 22.38 -5.73
N PHE A 7 -39.40 22.23 -5.91
CA PHE A 7 -38.87 21.23 -6.85
C PHE A 7 -37.49 20.73 -6.42
N LYS A 8 -37.42 19.40 -6.36
CA LYS A 8 -36.30 18.52 -6.03
C LYS A 8 -35.25 18.50 -7.15
N SER A 9 -34.07 17.94 -6.82
CA SER A 9 -33.13 17.14 -7.66
C SER A 9 -31.71 17.73 -7.63
N VAL A 10 -30.80 17.23 -6.77
CA VAL A 10 -29.85 16.11 -7.03
C VAL A 10 -28.80 16.47 -8.09
N ILE A 11 -27.53 16.57 -7.68
CA ILE A 11 -26.39 15.74 -8.12
C ILE A 11 -25.31 15.85 -7.04
N LYS A 12 -25.16 14.81 -6.20
CA LYS A 12 -23.92 14.53 -5.48
C LYS A 12 -23.10 13.65 -6.42
N SER A 13 -22.10 14.21 -7.06
CA SER A 13 -21.13 13.45 -7.86
C SER A 13 -20.15 12.74 -6.91
N GLY A 14 -20.58 11.57 -6.43
CA GLY A 14 -19.66 10.50 -6.05
C GLY A 14 -19.48 9.57 -7.25
N GLY A 15 -18.29 8.99 -7.37
CA GLY A 15 -18.10 7.78 -8.15
C GLY A 15 -16.92 7.76 -9.12
N LEU A 16 -15.98 6.87 -8.79
CA LEU A 16 -15.51 5.78 -9.65
C LEU A 16 -14.17 5.98 -10.39
N LEU A 17 -13.13 5.27 -9.92
CA LEU A 17 -12.39 4.34 -10.78
C LEU A 17 -11.58 3.31 -9.96
N VAL A 18 -12.19 2.18 -9.60
CA VAL A 18 -11.44 0.94 -9.34
C VAL A 18 -12.21 -0.22 -9.95
N LEU A 19 -11.73 -0.71 -11.09
CA LEU A 19 -12.06 -2.04 -11.59
C LEU A 19 -11.06 -2.41 -12.68
N LEU A 20 -10.24 -3.43 -12.43
CA LEU A 20 -10.11 -4.56 -13.36
C LEU A 20 -9.45 -5.76 -12.65
N ILE A 21 -10.26 -6.82 -12.49
CA ILE A 21 -9.83 -8.19 -12.20
C ILE A 21 -9.84 -8.92 -13.55
N LEU A 22 -8.76 -9.62 -13.90
CA LEU A 22 -8.84 -10.73 -14.88
C LEU A 22 -8.05 -11.93 -14.36
N PHE A 23 -8.81 -12.96 -14.01
CA PHE A 23 -8.38 -14.34 -13.83
C PHE A 23 -8.09 -14.97 -15.19
N LEU A 24 -6.93 -15.63 -15.33
CA LEU A 24 -6.73 -16.68 -16.33
C LEU A 24 -6.05 -17.87 -15.63
N SER A 25 -6.88 -18.84 -15.23
CA SER A 25 -6.44 -20.19 -14.87
C SER A 25 -6.49 -21.04 -16.14
N GLY A 26 -5.32 -21.29 -16.73
CA GLY A 26 -5.17 -22.25 -17.83
C GLY A 26 -4.89 -23.64 -17.27
N CYS A 27 -5.88 -24.53 -17.37
CA CYS A 27 -5.67 -25.97 -17.24
C CYS A 27 -4.80 -26.45 -18.40
N SER A 28 -3.74 -27.22 -18.10
CA SER A 28 -3.08 -28.05 -19.09
C SER A 28 -2.89 -29.44 -18.51
N THR A 29 -3.71 -30.36 -19.01
CA THR A 29 -3.66 -31.79 -18.77
C THR A 29 -2.64 -32.38 -19.75
N ASN A 30 -1.62 -33.08 -19.27
CA ASN A 30 -0.80 -33.94 -20.13
C ASN A 30 -0.68 -35.34 -19.49
N ASN A 31 -1.09 -36.32 -20.28
CA ASN A 31 -1.12 -37.73 -19.96
C ASN A 31 0.25 -38.41 -20.16
N THR A 32 0.57 -39.30 -19.21
CA THR A 32 1.38 -40.54 -19.32
C THR A 32 2.78 -40.50 -19.94
N LYS A 33 3.76 -40.95 -19.15
CA LYS A 33 4.41 -42.26 -19.35
C LYS A 33 5.09 -42.77 -18.08
N GLN A 34 4.65 -43.95 -17.68
CA GLN A 34 5.20 -44.77 -16.61
C GLN A 34 6.47 -45.46 -17.13
N SER A 35 7.59 -45.32 -16.41
CA SER A 35 8.71 -46.26 -16.50
C SER A 35 9.26 -46.48 -15.10
N LYS A 36 9.21 -47.74 -14.67
CA LYS A 36 9.85 -48.24 -13.46
C LYS A 36 11.35 -48.39 -13.75
N SER A 37 12.20 -47.79 -12.91
CA SER A 37 13.55 -48.29 -12.68
C SER A 37 13.98 -47.94 -11.26
N GLN A 38 14.63 -48.92 -10.63
CA GLN A 38 15.03 -49.01 -9.23
C GLN A 38 16.11 -48.01 -8.79
N SER A 39 16.20 -47.94 -7.48
CA SER A 39 16.98 -47.07 -6.61
C SER A 39 18.48 -46.95 -6.91
N SER A 40 18.97 -45.73 -6.73
CA SER A 40 20.22 -45.48 -6.00
C SER A 40 20.08 -44.14 -5.28
N THR A 41 19.86 -44.21 -3.97
CA THR A 41 19.81 -43.08 -3.03
C THR A 41 21.23 -42.51 -2.87
N SER A 42 21.64 -41.66 -3.81
CA SER A 42 22.70 -40.69 -3.57
C SER A 42 22.07 -39.47 -2.90
N SER A 43 22.29 -39.31 -1.61
CA SER A 43 21.96 -38.10 -0.85
C SER A 43 22.81 -36.94 -1.36
N VAL A 44 22.40 -36.36 -2.50
CA VAL A 44 22.88 -35.05 -2.90
C VAL A 44 22.28 -34.08 -1.90
N ALA A 45 23.11 -33.64 -0.96
CA ALA A 45 22.82 -32.50 -0.12
C ALA A 45 22.58 -31.32 -1.06
N THR A 46 21.31 -31.09 -1.41
CA THR A 46 20.87 -29.87 -2.06
C THR A 46 21.21 -28.77 -1.08
N LYS A 47 22.36 -28.13 -1.26
CA LYS A 47 22.66 -26.85 -0.64
C LYS A 47 21.53 -25.94 -1.08
N SER A 48 20.54 -25.79 -0.21
CA SER A 48 19.56 -24.72 -0.27
C SER A 48 20.40 -23.44 -0.30
N SER A 49 20.66 -22.95 -1.51
CA SER A 49 21.21 -21.62 -1.74
C SER A 49 20.20 -20.67 -1.13
N GLN A 50 20.42 -20.31 0.14
CA GLN A 50 19.71 -19.21 0.78
C GLN A 50 19.89 -18.01 -0.13
N LYS A 51 18.82 -17.68 -0.86
CA LYS A 51 18.79 -16.56 -1.79
C LYS A 51 19.13 -15.32 -0.97
N LYS A 52 20.36 -14.83 -1.15
CA LYS A 52 20.89 -13.66 -0.43
C LYS A 52 19.90 -12.52 -0.63
N THR A 53 19.24 -12.09 0.44
CA THR A 53 18.28 -10.98 0.40
C THR A 53 19.04 -9.68 0.20
N THR A 54 19.13 -9.26 -1.05
CA THR A 54 19.77 -8.00 -1.46
C THR A 54 19.07 -6.83 -0.76
N LYS A 55 19.79 -6.09 0.09
CA LYS A 55 19.31 -4.81 0.63
C LYS A 55 19.26 -3.81 -0.50
N THR A 56 18.19 -3.03 -0.55
CA THR A 56 18.11 -1.84 -1.38
C THR A 56 18.80 -0.69 -0.66
N ASP A 57 19.64 0.06 -1.36
CA ASP A 57 20.11 1.32 -0.83
C ASP A 57 19.00 2.36 -0.95
N LEU A 58 18.37 2.68 0.19
CA LEU A 58 17.32 3.69 0.26
C LEU A 58 17.82 5.09 -0.15
N ALA A 59 19.13 5.30 -0.21
CA ALA A 59 19.72 6.55 -0.65
C ALA A 59 19.90 6.66 -2.16
N ALA A 60 19.85 5.55 -2.89
CA ALA A 60 20.21 5.49 -4.31
C ALA A 60 19.00 5.48 -5.25
N LEU A 61 17.79 5.70 -4.75
CA LEU A 61 16.55 5.59 -5.53
C LEU A 61 16.25 6.88 -6.30
N PRO A 62 16.24 6.87 -7.64
CA PRO A 62 16.10 8.07 -8.47
C PRO A 62 14.63 8.48 -8.60
N LEU A 63 14.10 9.17 -7.57
CA LEU A 63 12.70 9.60 -7.51
C LEU A 63 12.53 11.12 -7.66
N VAL A 64 13.45 11.91 -7.11
CA VAL A 64 13.33 13.36 -7.03
C VAL A 64 13.48 13.94 -8.44
N GLY A 65 12.50 14.72 -8.88
CA GLY A 65 12.37 15.21 -10.24
C GLY A 65 10.92 15.22 -10.73
N LYS A 66 10.74 15.54 -12.01
CA LYS A 66 9.42 15.60 -12.67
C LYS A 66 9.17 14.36 -13.50
N TRP A 67 7.93 13.89 -13.45
CA TRP A 67 7.46 12.70 -14.12
C TRP A 67 6.16 13.05 -14.84
N LYS A 68 6.05 12.80 -16.14
CA LYS A 68 4.89 13.17 -16.96
C LYS A 68 4.23 11.93 -17.54
N ASN A 69 2.91 11.83 -17.43
CA ASN A 69 2.16 10.77 -18.07
C ASN A 69 1.74 11.16 -19.51
N SER A 70 1.28 10.17 -20.28
CA SER A 70 0.81 10.37 -21.66
C SER A 70 -0.39 11.32 -21.74
N GLY A 71 -1.21 11.38 -20.69
CA GLY A 71 -2.34 12.29 -20.57
C GLY A 71 -1.96 13.75 -20.27
N GLY A 72 -0.68 14.06 -20.07
CA GLY A 72 -0.20 15.43 -19.81
C GLY A 72 -0.14 15.84 -18.34
N ALA A 73 -0.53 14.97 -17.40
CA ALA A 73 -0.36 15.22 -15.97
C ALA A 73 1.11 15.04 -15.55
N VAL A 74 1.53 15.81 -14.55
CA VAL A 74 2.90 15.83 -14.02
C VAL A 74 2.89 15.54 -12.52
N PHE A 75 3.74 14.61 -12.11
CA PHE A 75 4.08 14.36 -10.72
C PHE A 75 5.51 14.84 -10.46
N GLU A 76 5.71 15.69 -9.46
CA GLU A 76 7.01 16.21 -9.06
C GLU A 76 7.30 15.80 -7.62
N PHE A 77 8.46 15.19 -7.40
CA PHE A 77 8.99 14.93 -6.06
C PHE A 77 10.21 15.84 -5.84
N GLN A 78 10.20 16.60 -4.76
CA GLN A 78 11.27 17.52 -4.38
C GLN A 78 12.17 16.90 -3.31
N ASP A 79 13.43 17.31 -3.27
CA ASP A 79 14.43 16.84 -2.31
C ASP A 79 14.06 17.15 -0.85
N ASN A 80 13.36 18.25 -0.61
CA ASN A 80 12.90 18.70 0.70
C ASN A 80 11.71 17.90 1.26
N GLY A 81 11.27 16.83 0.58
CA GLY A 81 10.14 16.01 1.00
C GLY A 81 8.78 16.56 0.60
N LYS A 82 8.69 17.50 -0.34
CA LYS A 82 7.43 17.96 -0.93
C LYS A 82 7.11 17.22 -2.22
N TRP A 83 5.83 17.02 -2.50
CA TRP A 83 5.36 16.52 -3.78
C TRP A 83 4.30 17.45 -4.37
N ILE A 84 4.21 17.46 -5.69
CA ILE A 84 3.19 18.18 -6.45
C ILE A 84 2.63 17.24 -7.51
N TYR A 85 1.31 17.19 -7.62
CA TYR A 85 0.61 16.61 -8.75
C TYR A 85 -0.14 17.73 -9.49
N GLN A 86 0.08 17.82 -10.79
CA GLN A 86 -0.60 18.76 -11.66
C GLN A 86 -1.27 18.01 -12.80
N THR A 87 -2.57 18.19 -12.98
CA THR A 87 -3.32 17.62 -14.10
C THR A 87 -3.04 18.36 -15.40
N ALA A 88 -3.43 17.79 -16.54
CA ALA A 88 -3.26 18.42 -17.85
C ALA A 88 -3.96 19.79 -17.99
N ASN A 89 -5.05 20.01 -17.25
CA ASN A 89 -5.77 21.28 -17.18
C ASN A 89 -5.26 22.21 -16.06
N HIS A 90 -4.04 21.96 -15.56
CA HIS A 90 -3.34 22.79 -14.56
C HIS A 90 -3.94 22.81 -13.14
N ALA A 91 -4.91 21.95 -12.82
CA ALA A 91 -5.32 21.78 -11.43
C ALA A 91 -4.16 21.17 -10.64
N LYS A 92 -3.88 21.75 -9.46
CA LYS A 92 -2.70 21.39 -8.66
C LYS A 92 -3.13 20.86 -7.30
N THR A 93 -2.47 19.80 -6.87
CA THR A 93 -2.50 19.28 -5.51
C THR A 93 -1.08 19.07 -5.04
N ASP A 94 -0.78 19.36 -3.78
CA ASP A 94 0.56 19.21 -3.23
C ASP A 94 0.53 18.83 -1.76
N GLY A 95 1.70 18.44 -1.26
CA GLY A 95 1.88 18.13 0.15
C GLY A 95 3.27 17.61 0.44
N THR A 96 3.40 16.77 1.45
CA THR A 96 4.68 16.21 1.90
C THR A 96 4.74 14.70 1.72
N TYR A 97 5.94 14.15 1.59
CA TYR A 97 6.17 12.71 1.54
C TYR A 97 7.35 12.31 2.43
N GLN A 98 7.29 11.07 2.92
CA GLN A 98 8.37 10.40 3.63
C GLN A 98 8.51 8.97 3.11
N LEU A 99 9.74 8.50 2.92
CA LEU A 99 10.07 7.14 2.54
C LEU A 99 9.83 6.19 3.71
N ALA A 100 8.90 5.26 3.52
CA ALA A 100 8.57 4.22 4.49
C ALA A 100 9.28 2.88 4.19
N GLY A 101 9.71 2.69 2.94
CA GLY A 101 10.56 1.56 2.59
C GLY A 101 10.73 1.39 1.09
N ALA A 102 11.68 0.55 0.70
CA ALA A 102 11.88 0.19 -0.70
C ALA A 102 12.55 -1.19 -0.86
N TYR A 103 12.22 -1.88 -1.94
CA TYR A 103 12.89 -3.11 -2.37
C TYR A 103 12.64 -3.39 -3.86
N ASN A 104 13.59 -4.00 -4.57
CA ASN A 104 13.43 -4.45 -5.97
C ASN A 104 12.82 -3.39 -6.92
N HIS A 105 13.25 -2.12 -6.81
CA HIS A 105 12.71 -0.96 -7.53
C HIS A 105 11.29 -0.52 -7.16
N GLN A 106 10.73 -1.05 -6.09
CA GLN A 106 9.48 -0.57 -5.51
C GLN A 106 9.77 0.35 -4.33
N ILE A 107 9.03 1.44 -4.24
CA ILE A 107 9.12 2.46 -3.21
C ILE A 107 7.75 2.57 -2.55
N LEU A 108 7.75 2.66 -1.23
CA LEU A 108 6.58 2.98 -0.45
C LEU A 108 6.78 4.35 0.22
N LEU A 109 5.93 5.30 -0.11
CA LEU A 109 5.92 6.63 0.50
C LEU A 109 4.71 6.79 1.40
N LYS A 110 4.88 7.44 2.55
CA LYS A 110 3.77 8.06 3.28
C LYS A 110 3.63 9.50 2.79
N ILE A 111 2.50 9.84 2.19
CA ILE A 111 2.19 11.15 1.63
C ILE A 111 1.10 11.85 2.45
N HIS A 112 1.22 13.17 2.63
CA HIS A 112 0.19 14.03 3.16
C HIS A 112 -0.27 14.99 2.07
N GLY A 113 -1.53 15.47 2.14
CA GLY A 113 -2.10 16.44 1.21
C GLY A 113 -2.99 15.86 0.11
N LEU A 114 -2.94 14.55 -0.16
CA LEU A 114 -3.76 13.91 -1.18
C LEU A 114 -5.22 13.69 -0.74
N ASP A 115 -5.40 13.19 0.48
CA ASP A 115 -6.71 13.01 1.10
C ASP A 115 -6.66 13.62 2.50
N GLN A 116 -7.32 14.77 2.65
CA GLN A 116 -7.41 15.46 3.93
C GLN A 116 -8.59 14.98 4.78
N SER A 117 -9.51 14.21 4.20
CA SER A 117 -10.72 13.75 4.89
C SER A 117 -10.42 12.76 6.02
N ILE A 118 -9.28 12.07 5.95
CA ILE A 118 -8.84 11.08 6.95
C ILE A 118 -8.12 11.70 8.17
N GLY A 119 -8.52 12.90 8.58
CA GLY A 119 -7.94 13.56 9.77
C GLY A 119 -6.45 13.87 9.65
N GLY A 120 -5.94 14.02 8.42
CA GLY A 120 -4.55 14.40 8.16
C GLY A 120 -3.50 13.33 8.50
N ILE A 121 -3.87 12.06 8.71
CA ILE A 121 -2.91 10.99 9.04
C ILE A 121 -1.98 10.58 7.87
N GLY A 122 -2.25 11.10 6.67
CA GLY A 122 -1.56 10.76 5.44
C GLY A 122 -1.98 9.42 4.86
N ASN A 123 -1.54 9.13 3.64
CA ASN A 123 -1.78 7.87 2.95
C ASN A 123 -0.46 7.26 2.49
N TYR A 124 -0.46 5.95 2.36
CA TYR A 124 0.66 5.24 1.76
C TYR A 124 0.46 5.11 0.24
N LEU A 125 1.49 5.47 -0.51
CA LEU A 125 1.55 5.46 -1.96
C LEU A 125 2.68 4.53 -2.41
N GLY A 126 2.30 3.48 -3.16
CA GLY A 126 3.24 2.56 -3.78
C GLY A 126 3.69 3.07 -5.16
N ILE A 127 4.99 2.98 -5.42
CA ILE A 127 5.63 3.39 -6.68
C ILE A 127 6.54 2.25 -7.16
N ALA A 128 6.51 1.93 -8.45
CA ALA A 128 7.48 1.04 -9.09
C ALA A 128 8.32 1.85 -10.07
N LEU A 129 9.64 1.82 -9.92
CA LEU A 129 10.60 2.35 -10.89
C LEU A 129 10.89 1.27 -11.95
N SER A 130 11.02 1.69 -13.20
CA SER A 130 11.57 0.83 -14.25
C SER A 130 13.02 0.49 -13.95
N LYS A 131 13.51 -0.67 -14.41
CA LYS A 131 14.92 -1.08 -14.20
C LYS A 131 15.97 -0.14 -14.81
N LYS A 132 15.56 0.73 -15.75
CA LYS A 132 16.42 1.72 -16.41
C LYS A 132 16.17 3.15 -15.88
N ASP A 133 15.34 3.30 -14.86
CA ASP A 133 14.98 4.57 -14.23
C ASP A 133 14.47 5.65 -15.21
N GLN A 134 13.86 5.23 -16.33
CA GLN A 134 13.26 6.13 -17.33
C GLN A 134 11.77 6.36 -17.10
N SER A 135 11.11 5.47 -16.37
CA SER A 135 9.70 5.60 -16.04
C SER A 135 9.41 5.08 -14.64
N LEU A 136 8.27 5.51 -14.12
CA LEU A 136 7.69 4.96 -12.90
C LEU A 136 6.21 4.68 -13.09
N PHE A 137 5.68 3.80 -12.25
CA PHE A 137 4.25 3.56 -12.10
C PHE A 137 3.84 3.92 -10.68
N ILE A 138 2.83 4.76 -10.54
CA ILE A 138 2.26 5.17 -9.26
C ILE A 138 0.89 4.51 -9.13
N VAL A 139 0.67 3.77 -8.05
CA VAL A 139 -0.62 3.13 -7.77
C VAL A 139 -1.73 4.18 -7.71
N GLY A 140 -2.79 3.98 -8.48
CA GLY A 140 -3.92 4.92 -8.59
C GLY A 140 -3.72 6.06 -9.61
N PHE A 141 -2.50 6.32 -10.09
CA PHE A 141 -2.22 7.41 -11.05
C PHE A 141 -1.68 6.91 -12.40
N GLY A 142 -1.18 5.67 -12.47
CA GLY A 142 -0.69 5.07 -13.69
C GLY A 142 0.80 5.31 -13.96
N GLN A 143 1.19 5.23 -15.22
CA GLN A 143 2.60 5.29 -15.66
C GLN A 143 3.02 6.72 -16.03
N PHE A 144 4.23 7.10 -15.61
CA PHE A 144 4.86 8.37 -15.92
C PHE A 144 6.27 8.14 -16.48
N ALA A 145 6.63 8.92 -17.50
CA ALA A 145 7.98 8.98 -18.02
C ALA A 145 8.74 10.13 -17.35
N ARG A 146 10.06 9.96 -17.20
CA ARG A 146 10.93 10.99 -16.64
C ARG A 146 10.92 12.24 -17.53
N GLN A 147 10.78 13.40 -16.91
CA GLN A 147 10.89 14.71 -17.56
C GLN A 147 12.14 15.44 -17.04
N GLY A 148 13.20 15.46 -17.85
CA GLY A 148 14.49 16.04 -17.46
C GLY A 148 15.34 15.06 -16.63
N SER A 149 16.14 15.59 -15.70
CA SER A 149 16.98 14.81 -14.79
C SER A 149 16.25 14.45 -13.50
N THR A 150 16.59 13.29 -12.95
CA THR A 150 16.18 12.86 -11.61
C THR A 150 17.39 12.76 -10.69
N THR A 151 17.21 13.10 -9.43
CA THR A 151 18.19 12.85 -8.37
C THR A 151 17.68 11.80 -7.40
N ASN A 152 18.57 11.27 -6.57
CA ASN A 152 18.19 10.24 -5.62
C ASN A 152 17.46 10.84 -4.41
N ILE A 153 16.49 10.11 -3.87
CA ILE A 153 15.77 10.46 -2.63
C ILE A 153 16.70 10.60 -1.40
N GLY A 154 17.92 10.03 -1.48
CA GLY A 154 18.86 9.90 -0.37
C GLY A 154 19.61 11.14 0.07
N THR A 155 19.54 12.23 -0.67
CA THR A 155 20.22 13.48 -0.29
C THR A 155 19.56 14.15 0.93
N ALA A 156 18.29 13.85 1.21
CA ALA A 156 17.58 14.38 2.37
C ALA A 156 17.25 13.27 3.38
N SER A 157 18.13 13.03 4.35
CA SER A 157 17.86 12.09 5.46
C SER A 157 16.55 12.39 6.22
N LYS A 158 16.07 13.64 6.19
CA LYS A 158 14.80 14.10 6.76
C LYS A 158 13.56 13.50 6.09
N VAL A 159 13.68 12.96 4.87
CA VAL A 159 12.54 12.37 4.15
C VAL A 159 12.36 10.88 4.43
N ARG A 160 12.97 10.32 5.47
CA ARG A 160 12.83 8.90 5.82
C ARG A 160 12.07 8.72 7.12
N LEU A 161 11.12 7.79 7.13
CA LEU A 161 10.52 7.33 8.37
C LEU A 161 11.51 6.46 9.16
N THR A 162 11.44 6.59 10.48
CA THR A 162 12.10 5.64 11.39
C THR A 162 11.62 4.22 11.07
N GLY A 163 12.53 3.25 11.09
CA GLY A 163 12.20 1.85 10.80
C GLY A 163 12.00 1.52 9.31
N ALA A 164 12.18 2.48 8.39
CA ALA A 164 11.96 2.26 6.96
C ALA A 164 12.67 1.01 6.45
N PHE A 165 11.91 0.09 5.84
CA PHE A 165 12.45 -1.20 5.41
C PHE A 165 13.18 -1.07 4.08
N ASN A 166 14.26 -1.84 3.91
CA ASN A 166 15.09 -1.83 2.70
C ASN A 166 15.21 -3.21 2.04
N ARG A 167 14.28 -4.10 2.38
CA ARG A 167 14.16 -5.46 1.89
C ARG A 167 12.68 -5.79 1.78
N LYS A 168 12.36 -6.80 0.97
CA LYS A 168 10.99 -7.33 0.90
C LYS A 168 10.52 -7.70 2.32
N PRO A 169 9.38 -7.17 2.79
CA PRO A 169 8.79 -7.54 4.08
C PRO A 169 8.58 -9.04 4.23
N THR A 170 8.94 -9.58 5.39
CA THR A 170 8.72 -11.01 5.73
C THR A 170 8.06 -11.21 7.08
N LYS A 171 8.11 -10.21 7.97
CA LYS A 171 7.45 -10.26 9.28
C LYS A 171 6.03 -9.69 9.17
N PRO A 172 5.07 -10.17 9.98
CA PRO A 172 3.69 -9.66 9.99
C PRO A 172 3.60 -8.14 10.12
N GLU A 173 4.40 -7.53 11.01
CA GLU A 173 4.39 -6.09 11.23
C GLU A 173 4.83 -5.31 10.00
N GLN A 174 5.86 -5.81 9.30
CA GLN A 174 6.34 -5.20 8.06
C GLN A 174 5.35 -5.39 6.91
N LEU A 175 4.64 -6.53 6.88
CA LEU A 175 3.60 -6.81 5.90
C LEU A 175 2.36 -5.95 6.11
N LEU A 176 2.10 -5.48 7.33
CA LEU A 176 1.03 -4.52 7.62
C LEU A 176 1.34 -3.10 7.19
N VAL A 177 2.61 -2.66 7.17
CA VAL A 177 2.99 -1.27 6.90
C VAL A 177 2.30 -0.72 5.64
N GLY A 178 1.48 0.32 5.81
CA GLY A 178 0.61 0.85 4.76
C GLY A 178 -0.71 1.41 5.31
N THR A 179 -1.52 1.97 4.41
CA THR A 179 -2.89 2.44 4.72
C THR A 179 -3.88 1.32 4.46
N TRP A 180 -4.79 1.12 5.42
CA TRP A 180 -5.89 0.16 5.37
C TRP A 180 -7.22 0.89 5.53
N MET A 181 -8.15 0.64 4.61
CA MET A 181 -9.43 1.33 4.55
C MET A 181 -10.58 0.32 4.55
N ASN A 182 -11.64 0.60 5.31
CA ASN A 182 -12.89 -0.15 5.23
C ASN A 182 -13.51 0.03 3.83
N THR A 183 -13.83 -1.06 3.14
CA THR A 183 -14.45 -1.01 1.81
C THR A 183 -15.97 -0.80 1.84
N ASP A 184 -16.59 -0.96 3.00
CA ASP A 184 -18.03 -0.72 3.16
C ASP A 184 -18.28 0.80 3.29
N GLU A 185 -18.58 1.44 2.15
CA GLU A 185 -18.93 2.85 2.08
C GLU A 185 -20.23 3.19 2.83
N THR A 186 -21.05 2.18 3.15
CA THR A 186 -22.31 2.35 3.90
C THR A 186 -22.13 2.16 5.40
N ALA A 187 -20.95 1.72 5.85
CA ALA A 187 -20.69 1.51 7.27
C ALA A 187 -20.83 2.83 8.04
N GLU A 188 -21.60 2.79 9.13
CA GLU A 188 -21.76 3.92 10.05
C GLU A 188 -20.41 4.40 10.62
N VAL A 189 -19.47 3.47 10.78
CA VAL A 189 -18.10 3.74 11.21
C VAL A 189 -17.14 3.18 10.16
N GLN A 190 -16.44 4.08 9.48
CA GLN A 190 -15.33 3.74 8.59
C GLN A 190 -14.03 4.08 9.30
N LEU A 191 -13.13 3.10 9.33
CA LEU A 191 -11.81 3.26 9.92
C LEU A 191 -10.76 3.28 8.81
N THR A 192 -9.90 4.28 8.85
CA THR A 192 -8.67 4.33 8.05
C THR A 192 -7.49 4.18 9.00
N THR A 193 -6.69 3.14 8.83
CA THR A 193 -5.55 2.84 9.71
C THR A 193 -4.25 2.84 8.91
N ASN A 194 -3.30 3.64 9.36
CA ASN A 194 -1.91 3.56 8.93
C ASN A 194 -1.12 2.73 9.93
N TYR A 195 -0.38 1.74 9.44
CA TYR A 195 0.68 1.08 10.19
C TYR A 195 2.03 1.59 9.67
N ASP A 196 2.85 2.13 10.57
CA ASP A 196 4.14 2.72 10.26
C ASP A 196 5.29 1.71 10.50
N PRO A 197 6.42 1.85 9.78
CA PRO A 197 7.50 0.87 9.82
C PRO A 197 8.28 0.83 11.15
N ASP A 198 8.10 1.82 12.03
CA ASP A 198 8.65 1.85 13.38
C ASP A 198 7.74 1.17 14.44
N GLY A 199 6.62 0.58 14.01
CA GLY A 199 5.68 -0.06 14.92
C GLY A 199 4.63 0.89 15.51
N GLN A 200 4.54 2.14 15.02
CA GLN A 200 3.45 3.04 15.36
C GLN A 200 2.23 2.86 14.44
N TYR A 201 1.05 3.26 14.91
CA TYR A 201 -0.15 3.36 14.08
C TYR A 201 -0.84 4.71 14.27
N GLN A 202 -1.60 5.10 13.25
CA GLN A 202 -2.63 6.13 13.36
C GLN A 202 -3.94 5.61 12.79
N ARG A 203 -5.05 5.87 13.48
CA ARG A 203 -6.37 5.41 13.06
C ARG A 203 -7.36 6.55 13.10
N TYR A 204 -7.88 6.91 11.93
CA TYR A 204 -8.96 7.86 11.80
C TYR A 204 -10.31 7.13 11.86
N ASN A 205 -11.27 7.72 12.57
CA ASN A 205 -12.64 7.24 12.70
C ASN A 205 -13.61 8.25 12.08
N SER A 206 -14.31 7.86 11.01
CA SER A 206 -15.21 8.76 10.28
C SER A 206 -16.42 9.23 11.08
N LYS A 207 -16.88 8.45 12.07
CA LYS A 207 -18.03 8.82 12.92
C LYS A 207 -17.67 9.91 13.93
N THR A 208 -16.48 9.83 14.52
CA THR A 208 -16.04 10.78 15.55
C THR A 208 -15.16 11.90 15.01
N ASN A 209 -14.66 11.78 13.78
CA ASN A 209 -13.65 12.65 13.18
C ASN A 209 -12.37 12.77 14.03
N GLN A 210 -12.05 11.74 14.82
CA GLN A 210 -10.88 11.71 15.69
C GLN A 210 -9.81 10.76 15.16
N VAL A 211 -8.55 11.09 15.48
CA VAL A 211 -7.39 10.25 15.20
C VAL A 211 -6.88 9.66 16.51
N GLU A 212 -6.92 8.34 16.61
CA GLU A 212 -6.20 7.58 17.62
C GLU A 212 -4.76 7.31 17.15
N ARG A 213 -3.79 7.37 18.06
CA ARG A 213 -2.40 7.00 17.80
C ARG A 213 -1.89 6.04 18.86
N GLY A 214 -0.87 5.28 18.52
CA GLY A 214 -0.22 4.37 19.47
C GLY A 214 0.77 3.43 18.79
N SER A 215 1.09 2.34 19.46
CA SER A 215 1.97 1.28 18.94
C SER A 215 1.17 0.03 18.57
N PHE A 216 1.71 -0.78 17.66
CA PHE A 216 1.13 -2.05 17.27
C PHE A 216 2.17 -3.17 17.26
N THR A 217 1.68 -4.39 17.43
CA THR A 217 2.40 -5.64 17.15
C THR A 217 1.48 -6.58 16.39
N ALA A 218 2.03 -7.52 15.64
CA ALA A 218 1.23 -8.45 14.86
C ALA A 218 1.83 -9.85 14.86
N THR A 219 0.96 -10.84 15.01
CA THR A 219 1.34 -12.26 14.96
C THR A 219 0.43 -12.99 14.00
N VAL A 220 0.94 -14.06 13.39
CA VAL A 220 0.16 -14.90 12.48
C VAL A 220 0.05 -16.28 13.11
N VAL A 221 -1.18 -16.76 13.20
CA VAL A 221 -1.45 -18.15 13.51
C VAL A 221 -1.68 -18.87 12.19
N GLN A 222 -0.74 -19.72 11.80
CA GLN A 222 -0.85 -20.54 10.59
C GLN A 222 -1.71 -21.77 10.89
N ASN A 223 -3.02 -21.64 10.66
CA ASN A 223 -3.94 -22.76 10.52
C ASN A 223 -4.35 -22.89 9.04
N ASN A 224 -5.37 -23.69 8.72
CA ASN A 224 -5.89 -23.84 7.34
C ASN A 224 -6.30 -22.50 6.70
N GLU A 225 -6.66 -21.49 7.51
CA GLU A 225 -6.78 -20.10 7.08
C GLU A 225 -5.83 -19.22 7.91
N PRO A 226 -4.90 -18.49 7.27
CA PRO A 226 -3.98 -17.62 7.99
C PRO A 226 -4.75 -16.51 8.68
N THR A 227 -4.72 -16.52 10.02
CA THR A 227 -5.30 -15.47 10.85
C THR A 227 -4.18 -14.58 11.36
N VAL A 228 -4.34 -13.27 11.23
CA VAL A 228 -3.46 -12.28 11.85
C VAL A 228 -4.15 -11.71 13.10
N THR A 229 -3.41 -11.71 14.20
CA THR A 229 -3.77 -11.03 15.44
C THR A 229 -2.96 -9.75 15.54
N ILE A 230 -3.64 -8.61 15.59
CA ILE A 230 -3.04 -7.28 15.73
C ILE A 230 -3.36 -6.77 17.13
N LYS A 231 -2.33 -6.44 17.89
CA LYS A 231 -2.46 -5.82 19.22
C LYS A 231 -2.09 -4.35 19.10
N LEU A 232 -3.03 -3.47 19.43
CA LEU A 232 -2.85 -2.02 19.45
C LEU A 232 -2.78 -1.53 20.88
N THR A 233 -1.81 -0.68 21.18
CA THR A 233 -1.71 0.03 22.46
C THR A 233 -1.79 1.52 22.16
N ASN A 234 -2.90 2.15 22.50
CA ASN A 234 -3.10 3.57 22.19
C ASN A 234 -2.29 4.49 23.12
N GLN A 235 -2.30 5.79 22.82
CA GLN A 235 -1.58 6.82 23.58
C GLN A 235 -1.94 6.90 25.08
N ASN A 236 -3.09 6.35 25.50
CA ASN A 236 -3.50 6.28 26.90
C ASN A 236 -3.14 4.93 27.56
N GLY A 237 -2.38 4.08 26.87
CA GLY A 237 -2.03 2.73 27.33
C GLY A 237 -3.16 1.70 27.18
N LYS A 238 -4.31 2.06 26.60
CA LYS A 238 -5.41 1.10 26.38
C LYS A 238 -5.00 0.12 25.31
N VAL A 239 -5.11 -1.17 25.64
CA VAL A 239 -4.81 -2.27 24.73
C VAL A 239 -6.09 -2.77 24.06
N THR A 240 -6.05 -2.95 22.75
CA THR A 240 -7.08 -3.66 21.99
C THR A 240 -6.42 -4.78 21.18
N THR A 241 -7.14 -5.89 21.00
CA THR A 241 -6.69 -7.02 20.19
C THR A 241 -7.73 -7.28 19.12
N GLU A 242 -7.28 -7.34 17.88
CA GLU A 242 -8.10 -7.49 16.69
C GLU A 242 -7.63 -8.71 15.91
N ASN A 243 -8.57 -9.54 15.48
CA ASN A 243 -8.27 -10.74 14.69
C ASN A 243 -8.86 -10.57 13.29
N TYR A 244 -8.06 -10.91 12.28
CA TYR A 244 -8.46 -10.83 10.89
C TYR A 244 -8.03 -12.09 10.14
N GLN A 245 -8.86 -12.53 9.20
CA GLN A 245 -8.43 -13.42 8.14
C GLN A 245 -7.62 -12.59 7.13
N THR A 246 -6.44 -13.07 6.73
CA THR A 246 -5.66 -12.47 5.63
C THR A 246 -5.84 -13.28 4.36
N ASN A 247 -5.81 -12.61 3.21
CA ASN A 247 -5.82 -13.27 1.90
C ASN A 247 -4.44 -13.87 1.51
N GLY A 248 -3.49 -13.94 2.44
CA GLY A 248 -2.14 -14.47 2.22
C GLY A 248 -1.19 -13.49 1.54
N THR A 249 -1.69 -12.57 0.70
CA THR A 249 -0.89 -11.51 0.06
C THR A 249 -0.85 -10.20 0.84
N TRP A 250 -1.57 -10.12 1.98
CA TRP A 250 -1.61 -8.93 2.85
C TRP A 250 -2.11 -7.68 2.12
N THR A 251 -3.06 -7.87 1.20
CA THR A 251 -3.77 -6.77 0.52
C THR A 251 -5.20 -6.62 1.01
N GLN A 252 -5.71 -7.62 1.73
CA GLN A 252 -7.05 -7.63 2.31
C GLN A 252 -7.01 -8.28 3.71
N LEU A 253 -7.73 -7.66 4.65
CA LEU A 253 -8.01 -8.20 5.97
C LEU A 253 -9.53 -8.25 6.16
N THR A 254 -10.03 -9.39 6.61
CA THR A 254 -11.46 -9.58 6.87
C THR A 254 -11.68 -9.85 8.34
N ASN A 255 -12.50 -9.01 8.99
CA ASN A 255 -12.97 -9.22 10.35
C ASN A 255 -14.42 -9.71 10.28
N SER A 256 -14.72 -10.84 10.89
CA SER A 256 -16.07 -11.38 10.96
C SER A 256 -16.54 -11.40 12.41
N LYS A 257 -17.51 -10.55 12.74
CA LYS A 257 -18.09 -10.47 14.09
C LYS A 257 -19.61 -10.50 13.98
N ASN A 258 -20.26 -11.37 14.75
CA ASN A 258 -21.72 -11.50 14.79
C ASN A 258 -22.37 -11.66 13.41
N LYS A 259 -21.75 -12.45 12.51
CA LYS A 259 -22.18 -12.66 11.11
C LYS A 259 -22.13 -11.41 10.22
N VAL A 260 -21.52 -10.33 10.68
CA VAL A 260 -21.17 -9.16 9.85
C VAL A 260 -19.69 -9.25 9.54
N SER A 261 -19.34 -9.20 8.26
CA SER A 261 -17.96 -9.19 7.80
C SER A 261 -17.58 -7.78 7.35
N THR A 262 -16.56 -7.21 7.99
CA THR A 262 -15.93 -5.96 7.57
C THR A 262 -14.64 -6.29 6.84
N VAL A 263 -14.48 -5.71 5.65
CA VAL A 263 -13.30 -5.92 4.81
C VAL A 263 -12.47 -4.64 4.78
N TYR A 264 -11.19 -4.79 5.04
CA TYR A 264 -10.20 -3.73 4.92
C TYR A 264 -9.26 -4.04 3.77
N VAL A 265 -9.06 -3.07 2.89
CA VAL A 265 -8.10 -3.16 1.78
C VAL A 265 -6.91 -2.28 2.02
N LYS A 266 -5.73 -2.78 1.65
CA LYS A 266 -4.48 -2.05 1.76
C LYS A 266 -4.19 -1.28 0.48
N ASN A 267 -3.66 -0.07 0.60
CA ASN A 267 -2.97 0.57 -0.52
C ASN A 267 -1.81 -0.32 -0.98
N GLN A 268 -1.88 -0.77 -2.23
CA GLN A 268 -1.00 -1.82 -2.72
C GLN A 268 0.39 -1.28 -3.04
N MET A 269 1.41 -2.13 -2.87
CA MET A 269 2.67 -1.95 -3.57
C MET A 269 2.46 -2.39 -5.03
N PRO A 270 2.89 -1.60 -6.03
CA PRO A 270 2.70 -1.97 -7.43
C PRO A 270 3.51 -3.21 -7.77
N ASN A 271 3.04 -4.01 -8.73
CA ASN A 271 3.86 -5.04 -9.34
C ASN A 271 5.11 -4.41 -9.99
N MET A 272 6.19 -5.19 -10.13
CA MET A 272 7.35 -4.71 -10.89
C MET A 272 6.93 -4.37 -12.32
N ILE A 273 7.31 -3.18 -12.77
CA ILE A 273 7.17 -2.80 -14.19
C ILE A 273 8.44 -3.22 -14.94
N GLN A 274 8.27 -3.67 -16.19
CA GLN A 274 9.36 -4.15 -17.03
C GLN A 274 10.21 -3.00 -17.57
#